data_AF-A0A7V4D0C9-F1
#
_entry.id   AF-A0A7V4D0C9-F1
#
_cell.length_a   1.000
_cell.length_b   1.000
_cell.length_c   1.000
_cell.angle_alpha   90.00
_cell.angle_beta   90.00
_cell.angle_gamma   90.00
#
_symmetry.space_group_name_H-M   'P 1'
#
loop_
_entity.id
_entity.type
_entity.pdbx_description
1 polymer ?
#
loop_
_entity_poly.entity_id
_entity_poly.type
_entity_poly.pdbx_seq_one_letter_code
_entity_poly.pdbx_strand_id
1 'polypeptide(L)'
;MAILGWPQGILKFKIKGKLGRPDIPDTLGIWGIYRVWRRWGKEQCFKEKFYVPYNPRTEPQQANRMKFASAVAAWQALTPEQKELYNKKAANLNMSGYNLFISEFMYG
;
A
#
# COMPACT_ATOMS: atom_id res chain seq x y z
N MET A 1 43.15 -5.83 -29.54
CA MET A 1 42.62 -6.14 -28.20
C MET A 1 41.23 -5.54 -28.08
N ALA A 2 40.19 -6.38 -28.01
CA ALA A 2 38.79 -5.94 -28.02
C ALA A 2 38.29 -5.72 -26.58
N ILE A 3 37.76 -4.53 -26.31
CA ILE A 3 37.08 -4.19 -25.05
C ILE A 3 35.68 -4.80 -25.15
N LEU A 4 35.43 -5.86 -24.38
CA LEU A 4 34.14 -6.55 -24.33
C LEU A 4 33.07 -5.63 -23.74
N GLY A 5 32.11 -5.25 -24.58
CA GLY A 5 30.89 -4.54 -24.19
C GLY A 5 30.01 -5.40 -23.30
N TRP A 6 29.48 -4.80 -22.25
CA TRP A 6 28.54 -5.46 -21.34
C TRP A 6 27.16 -5.57 -22.03
N PRO A 7 26.55 -6.76 -22.08
CA PRO A 7 25.26 -6.96 -22.73
C PRO A 7 24.13 -6.34 -21.90
N GLN A 8 23.25 -5.62 -22.60
CA GLN A 8 22.02 -4.98 -22.13
C GLN A 8 20.99 -6.04 -21.69
N GLY A 9 21.17 -6.62 -20.51
CA GLY A 9 20.29 -7.67 -20.00
C GLY A 9 20.29 -7.75 -18.48
N ILE A 10 19.85 -6.70 -17.78
CA ILE A 10 19.63 -6.80 -16.34
C ILE A 10 18.21 -7.31 -16.09
N LEU A 11 18.19 -8.51 -15.52
CA LEU A 11 17.07 -9.28 -15.00
C LEU A 11 15.95 -8.40 -14.40
N LYS A 12 14.72 -8.73 -14.80
CA LYS A 12 13.48 -8.32 -14.15
C LYS A 12 13.40 -8.94 -12.74
N PHE A 13 14.00 -8.31 -11.74
CA PHE A 13 13.69 -8.62 -10.34
C PHE A 13 12.54 -7.74 -9.87
N LYS A 14 11.32 -8.29 -9.90
CA LYS A 14 10.22 -7.83 -9.03
C LYS A 14 10.63 -8.10 -7.58
N ILE A 15 11.29 -7.16 -6.93
CA ILE A 15 11.54 -7.25 -5.48
C ILE A 15 10.24 -6.87 -4.76
N LYS A 16 9.40 -7.88 -4.48
CA LYS A 16 8.41 -7.83 -3.40
C LYS A 16 9.16 -8.00 -2.08
N GLY A 17 9.66 -6.93 -1.49
CA GLY A 17 10.40 -7.01 -0.23
C GLY A 17 10.59 -5.63 0.39
N LYS A 18 10.35 -5.54 1.70
CA LYS A 18 10.17 -4.33 2.51
C LYS A 18 11.05 -3.13 2.08
N LEU A 19 10.32 -2.04 1.82
CA LEU A 19 10.76 -0.69 1.54
C LEU A 19 11.87 -0.25 2.51
N GLY A 20 12.89 0.43 1.98
CA GLY A 20 13.95 1.05 2.77
C GLY A 20 13.41 1.93 3.90
N ARG A 21 14.22 2.15 4.93
CA ARG A 21 13.77 2.94 6.07
C ARG A 21 13.58 4.40 5.61
N PRO A 22 12.41 5.02 5.88
CA PRO A 22 12.06 6.34 5.36
C PRO A 22 12.77 7.49 6.08
N ASP A 23 13.73 7.20 6.96
CA ASP A 23 14.43 8.12 7.86
C ASP A 23 15.90 8.36 7.46
N ILE A 24 16.45 7.60 6.50
CA ILE A 24 17.86 7.73 6.08
C ILE A 24 17.89 8.06 4.59
N PRO A 25 18.51 9.20 4.17
CA PRO A 25 18.75 9.45 2.77
C PRO A 25 19.65 8.33 2.22
N ASP A 26 19.26 7.75 1.09
CA ASP A 26 20.01 6.67 0.44
C ASP A 26 21.40 7.16 0.01
N THR A 27 22.40 6.91 0.85
CA THR A 27 23.79 7.37 0.69
C THR A 27 24.52 6.70 -0.47
N LEU A 28 24.02 5.56 -0.96
CA LEU A 28 24.66 4.74 -2.01
C LEU A 28 23.92 4.80 -3.35
N GLY A 29 22.77 5.48 -3.44
CA GLY A 29 22.01 5.55 -4.68
C GLY A 29 21.19 4.29 -5.01
N ILE A 30 21.17 3.28 -4.13
CA ILE A 30 20.56 1.96 -4.32
C ILE A 30 19.05 1.96 -3.99
N TRP A 31 18.59 2.88 -3.14
CA TRP A 31 17.22 2.93 -2.59
C TRP A 31 16.53 4.27 -2.85
N GLY A 32 15.19 4.33 -2.89
CA GLY A 32 14.54 5.62 -3.02
C GLY A 32 13.06 5.58 -3.30
N ILE A 33 12.49 6.78 -3.41
CA ILE A 33 11.11 6.98 -3.85
C ILE A 33 11.17 6.99 -5.37
N TYR A 34 10.40 6.11 -6.01
CA TYR A 34 10.34 6.02 -7.47
C TYR A 34 8.95 6.42 -7.93
N ARG A 35 8.91 7.28 -8.95
CA ARG A 35 7.69 7.60 -9.68
C ARG A 35 7.70 6.87 -11.01
N VAL A 36 6.68 6.05 -11.21
CA VAL A 36 6.46 5.35 -12.48
C VAL A 36 5.46 6.14 -13.30
N TRP A 37 5.83 6.45 -14.53
CA TRP A 37 4.95 7.07 -15.50
C TRP A 37 4.81 6.20 -16.74
N ARG A 38 3.57 5.98 -17.16
CA ARG A 38 3.27 5.33 -18.44
C ARG A 38 2.86 6.39 -19.44
N ARG A 39 3.69 6.54 -20.49
CA ARG A 39 3.36 7.34 -21.67
C ARG A 39 3.60 6.50 -22.91
N TRP A 40 2.57 6.41 -23.77
CA TRP A 40 2.61 5.68 -25.06
C TRP A 40 3.13 4.24 -24.95
N GLY A 41 2.62 3.48 -23.98
CA GLY A 41 2.99 2.07 -23.78
C GLY A 41 4.41 1.82 -23.26
N LYS A 42 5.22 2.87 -23.06
CA LYS A 42 6.53 2.79 -22.41
C LYS A 42 6.40 3.18 -20.95
N GLU A 43 7.00 2.37 -20.08
CA GLU A 43 7.08 2.63 -18.64
C GLU A 43 8.41 3.34 -18.35
N GLN A 44 8.32 4.58 -17.86
CA GLN A 44 9.46 5.37 -17.44
C GLN A 44 9.49 5.42 -15.90
N CYS A 45 10.61 5.01 -15.31
CA CYS A 45 10.82 5.04 -13.87
C CYS A 45 11.80 6.17 -13.53
N PHE A 46 11.33 7.14 -12.75
CA PHE A 46 12.12 8.28 -12.29
C PHE A 46 12.41 8.13 -10.79
N LYS A 47 13.67 8.27 -10.39
CA LYS A 47 14.05 8.34 -8.98
C LYS A 47 13.76 9.75 -8.47
N GLU A 48 12.83 9.88 -7.54
CA GLU A 48 12.49 11.13 -6.87
C GLU A 48 13.52 11.45 -5.77
N LYS A 49 13.64 12.73 -5.42
CA LYS A 49 14.43 13.13 -4.24
C LYS A 49 13.80 12.52 -3.00
N PHE A 50 14.63 12.11 -2.05
CA PHE A 50 14.15 11.62 -0.76
C PHE A 50 13.36 12.72 -0.04
N TYR A 51 12.17 12.39 0.45
CA TYR A 51 11.36 13.25 1.31
C TYR A 51 10.57 12.40 2.30
N VAL A 52 10.32 12.96 3.48
CA VAL A 52 9.42 12.37 4.47
C VAL A 52 8.02 12.94 4.22
N PRO A 53 7.00 12.12 3.91
CA PRO A 53 5.65 12.62 3.72
C PRO A 53 5.16 13.36 4.97
N TYR A 54 4.63 14.56 4.77
CA TYR A 54 3.99 15.31 5.86
C TYR A 54 2.70 14.58 6.27
N ASN A 55 2.60 14.21 7.55
CA ASN A 55 1.41 13.60 8.14
C ASN A 55 0.75 14.62 9.08
N PRO A 56 -0.01 15.60 8.53
CA PRO A 56 -0.71 16.59 9.34
C PRO A 56 -1.76 15.86 10.14
N ARG A 57 -1.55 15.68 11.44
CA ARG A 57 -2.51 15.03 12.36
C ARG A 57 -3.73 15.93 12.60
N THR A 58 -4.45 16.26 11.53
CA THR A 58 -5.62 17.14 11.59
C THR A 58 -6.75 16.45 12.33
N GLU A 59 -7.62 17.24 12.95
CA GLU A 59 -8.81 16.72 13.66
C GLU A 59 -9.64 15.76 12.79
N PRO A 60 -9.99 16.08 11.52
CA PRO A 60 -10.73 15.13 10.68
C PRO A 60 -9.96 13.83 10.41
N GLN A 61 -8.63 13.88 10.26
CA GLN A 61 -7.83 12.67 10.05
C GLN A 61 -7.80 11.80 11.30
N GLN A 62 -7.66 12.41 12.48
CA GLN A 62 -7.66 11.69 13.75
C GLN A 62 -9.04 11.08 14.02
N ALA A 63 -10.12 11.83 13.78
CA ALA A 63 -11.48 11.33 13.90
C ALA A 63 -11.72 10.09 13.00
N ASN A 64 -11.26 10.13 11.74
CA ASN A 64 -11.37 8.97 10.84
C ASN A 64 -10.53 7.77 11.31
N ARG A 65 -9.32 8.01 11.85
CA ARG A 65 -8.49 6.93 12.42
C ARG A 65 -9.16 6.30 13.64
N MET A 66 -9.75 7.12 14.51
CA MET A 66 -10.51 6.64 15.67
C MET A 66 -11.75 5.85 15.23
N LYS A 67 -12.51 6.36 14.24
CA LYS A 67 -13.68 5.65 13.70
C LYS A 67 -13.28 4.28 13.15
N PHE A 68 -12.17 4.20 12.41
CA PHE A 68 -11.66 2.94 11.90
C PHE A 68 -11.20 1.99 13.02
N ALA A 69 -10.51 2.50 14.05
CA ALA A 69 -10.12 1.70 15.20
C ALA A 69 -11.34 1.11 15.93
N SER A 70 -12.40 1.90 16.11
CA SER A 70 -13.67 1.44 16.67
C SER A 70 -14.34 0.39 15.78
N ALA A 71 -14.31 0.55 14.46
CA ALA A 71 -14.84 -0.43 13.51
C ALA A 71 -14.11 -1.78 13.66
N VAL A 72 -12.78 -1.77 13.77
CA VAL A 72 -11.99 -2.99 13.96
C VAL A 72 -12.32 -3.65 15.30
N ALA A 73 -12.45 -2.88 16.37
CA ALA A 73 -12.83 -3.40 17.69
C ALA A 73 -14.22 -4.04 17.66
N ALA A 74 -15.19 -3.38 17.02
CA ALA A 74 -16.54 -3.91 16.84
C ALA A 74 -16.53 -5.22 16.03
N TRP A 75 -15.75 -5.31 14.95
CA TRP A 75 -15.59 -6.55 14.20
C TRP A 75 -15.01 -7.67 15.06
N GLN A 76 -13.99 -7.38 15.87
CA GLN A 76 -13.40 -8.40 16.74
C GLN A 76 -14.39 -8.94 17.77
N ALA A 77 -15.26 -8.07 18.30
CA ALA A 77 -16.31 -8.44 19.25
C ALA A 77 -17.45 -9.27 18.64
N LEU A 78 -17.60 -9.33 17.30
CA LEU A 78 -18.61 -10.17 16.65
C LEU A 78 -18.34 -11.67 16.88
N THR A 79 -19.43 -12.42 17.03
CA THR A 79 -19.36 -13.89 17.11
C THR A 79 -18.97 -14.51 15.76
N PRO A 80 -18.50 -15.76 15.73
CA PRO A 80 -18.21 -16.47 14.48
C PRO A 80 -19.40 -16.51 13.52
N GLU A 81 -20.62 -16.69 14.03
CA GLU A 81 -21.85 -16.79 13.23
C GLU A 81 -22.18 -15.43 12.57
N GLN A 82 -22.00 -14.33 13.30
CA GLN A 82 -22.18 -12.99 12.75
C GLN A 82 -21.16 -12.69 11.66
N LYS A 83 -19.89 -13.08 11.88
CA LYS A 83 -18.82 -12.94 10.87
C LYS A 83 -19.13 -13.77 9.62
N GLU A 84 -19.70 -14.97 9.78
CA GLU A 84 -20.12 -15.81 8.65
C GLU A 84 -21.26 -15.18 7.84
N LEU A 85 -22.23 -14.56 8.51
CA LEU A 85 -23.30 -13.81 7.84
C LEU A 85 -22.73 -12.66 6.99
N TYR A 86 -21.74 -11.94 7.50
CA TYR A 86 -21.03 -10.92 6.74
C TYR A 86 -20.24 -11.50 5.56
N ASN A 87 -19.59 -12.65 5.71
CA ASN A 87 -18.90 -13.33 4.62
C ASN A 87 -19.88 -13.77 3.52
N LYS A 88 -21.07 -14.28 3.89
CA LYS A 88 -22.13 -14.64 2.94
C LYS A 88 -22.64 -13.43 2.17
N LYS A 89 -22.87 -12.30 2.86
CA LYS A 89 -23.25 -11.03 2.21
C LYS A 89 -22.18 -10.52 1.26
N ALA A 90 -20.92 -10.57 1.67
CA ALA A 90 -19.80 -10.06 0.89
C ALA A 90 -19.43 -10.93 -0.33
N ALA A 91 -19.92 -12.17 -0.40
CA ALA A 91 -19.62 -13.11 -1.48
C ALA A 91 -19.92 -12.53 -2.88
N ASN A 92 -21.03 -11.79 -3.02
CA ASN A 92 -21.42 -11.18 -4.30
C ASN A 92 -20.67 -9.88 -4.63
N LEU A 93 -19.89 -9.35 -3.69
CA LEU A 93 -19.23 -8.03 -3.79
C LEU A 93 -17.73 -8.13 -4.05
N ASN A 94 -17.19 -9.34 -4.27
CA ASN A 94 -15.76 -9.60 -4.46
C ASN A 94 -14.88 -8.99 -3.35
N MET A 95 -15.36 -9.05 -2.10
CA MET A 95 -14.65 -8.59 -0.92
C MET A 95 -14.88 -9.53 0.27
N SER A 96 -14.06 -9.41 1.32
CA SER A 96 -14.26 -10.18 2.55
C SER A 96 -15.40 -9.60 3.39
N GLY A 97 -16.02 -10.42 4.24
CA GLY A 97 -17.02 -9.95 5.21
C GLY A 97 -16.47 -8.88 6.16
N TYR A 98 -15.17 -8.98 6.50
CA TYR A 98 -14.45 -7.94 7.23
C TYR A 98 -14.48 -6.59 6.50
N ASN A 99 -14.10 -6.57 5.21
CA ASN A 99 -14.09 -5.32 4.44
C ASN A 99 -15.50 -4.74 4.29
N LEU A 100 -16.51 -5.60 4.12
CA LEU A 100 -17.90 -5.18 4.07
C LEU A 100 -18.34 -4.54 5.40
N PHE A 101 -18.11 -5.21 6.52
CA PHE A 101 -18.46 -4.69 7.85
C PHE A 101 -17.78 -3.35 8.15
N ILE A 102 -16.48 -3.26 7.89
CA ILE A 102 -15.74 -2.01 8.11
C ILE A 102 -16.28 -0.90 7.21
N SER A 103 -16.62 -1.20 5.95
CA SER A 103 -17.23 -0.22 5.04
C SER A 103 -18.58 0.27 5.56
N GLU A 104 -19.46 -0.65 5.97
CA GLU A 104 -20.77 -0.30 6.57
C GLU A 104 -20.59 0.52 7.84
N PHE A 105 -19.63 0.20 8.71
CA PHE A 105 -19.38 0.97 9.93
C PHE A 105 -18.83 2.37 9.65
N MET A 106 -17.96 2.50 8.63
CA MET A 106 -17.29 3.75 8.30
C MET A 106 -18.19 4.73 7.55
N TYR A 107 -19.14 4.25 6.74
CA TYR A 107 -19.94 5.08 5.85
C TYR A 107 -21.47 4.93 6.03
N GLY A 108 -21.91 3.97 6.84
CA GLY A 108 -23.30 3.84 7.28
C GLY A 108 -23.65 4.74 8.46
#